data_AF-A0A3A8ENE4-F1
#
_entry.id   AF-A0A3A8ENE4-F1
#
_cell.length_a   1.000
_cell.length_b   1.000
_cell.length_c   1.000
_cell.angle_alpha   90.00
_cell.angle_beta   90.00
_cell.angle_gamma   90.00
#
_symmetry.space_group_name_H-M   'P 1'
#
loop_
_entity.id
_entity.type
_entity.pdbx_description
1 polymer ?
#
loop_
_entity_poly.entity_id
_entity_poly.type
_entity_poly.pdbx_seq_one_letter_code
_entity_poly.pdbx_strand_id
1 'polypeptide(L)'
;LDQPKAEPASENLSVDELKRLREEAEKLVTEKKLAETAEIEYQKLLSELLDGVAKANTPAEVNAHTRYTKPWTEQQRKPLLDAIHKRLQELAPAVAEIKMPPSLMVQIQNAKDLTELDCLEIEVSTRRADIQPKLMGYVKQRRFELQNQADEVDQ
;
A
#
# COMPACT_ATOMS: atom_id res chain seq x y z
N LEU A 1 74.50 34.03 -9.34
CA LEU A 1 73.70 32.99 -8.68
C LEU A 1 72.87 33.72 -7.65
N ASP A 2 71.64 34.10 -8.00
CA ASP A 2 70.75 34.85 -7.10
C ASP A 2 69.53 33.95 -6.84
N GLN A 3 69.33 33.56 -5.59
CA GLN A 3 68.19 32.74 -5.18
C GLN A 3 67.14 33.65 -4.57
N PRO A 4 65.88 33.65 -5.05
CA PRO A 4 64.81 34.32 -4.34
C PRO A 4 64.44 33.51 -3.10
N LYS A 5 64.60 34.15 -1.94
CA LYS A 5 64.17 33.70 -0.63
C LYS A 5 62.64 33.54 -0.63
N ALA A 6 62.15 32.29 -0.60
CA ALA A 6 60.74 32.00 -0.38
C ALA A 6 60.42 32.28 1.10
N GLU A 7 59.67 33.36 1.36
CA GLU A 7 59.01 33.58 2.63
C GLU A 7 57.82 32.60 2.74
N PRO A 8 57.68 31.82 3.83
CA PRO A 8 56.45 31.11 4.07
C PRO A 8 55.38 32.13 4.49
N ALA A 9 54.33 32.27 3.68
CA ALA A 9 53.13 33.00 4.06
C ALA A 9 52.49 32.29 5.27
N SER A 10 52.91 32.67 6.47
CA SER A 10 52.18 32.41 7.69
C SER A 10 51.06 33.43 7.75
N GLU A 11 49.94 33.11 7.11
CA GLU A 11 48.66 33.80 7.34
C GLU A 11 48.24 33.52 8.79
N ASN A 12 48.76 34.33 9.71
CA ASN A 12 48.29 34.34 11.08
C ASN A 12 46.89 34.95 11.06
N LEU A 13 45.86 34.12 11.19
CA LEU A 13 44.47 34.58 11.33
C LEU A 13 44.39 35.67 12.40
N SER A 14 43.65 36.74 12.10
CA SER A 14 43.44 37.82 13.06
C SER A 14 42.72 37.28 14.30
N VAL A 15 43.04 37.83 15.47
CA VAL A 15 42.39 37.46 16.74
C VAL A 15 40.86 37.57 16.64
N ASP A 16 40.35 38.53 15.87
CA ASP A 16 38.91 38.71 15.62
C ASP A 16 38.30 37.59 14.77
N GLU A 17 39.03 37.09 13.77
CA GLU A 17 38.59 35.96 12.95
C GLU A 17 38.58 34.66 13.75
N LEU A 18 39.59 34.44 14.60
CA LEU A 18 39.64 33.31 15.52
C LEU A 18 38.46 33.32 16.51
N LYS A 19 38.09 34.50 17.02
CA LYS A 19 36.93 34.65 17.91
C LYS A 19 35.63 34.32 17.19
N ARG A 20 35.44 34.82 15.96
CA ARG A 20 34.26 34.52 15.15
C ARG A 20 34.15 33.02 14.84
N LEU A 21 35.24 32.39 14.43
CA LEU A 21 35.27 30.95 14.12
C LEU A 21 34.92 30.11 15.35
N ARG A 22 35.38 30.51 16.54
CA ARG A 22 35.02 29.85 17.79
C ARG A 22 33.53 29.96 18.07
N GLU A 23 32.95 31.15 17.95
CA GLU A 23 31.51 31.38 18.16
C GLU A 23 30.66 30.57 17.16
N GLU A 24 31.09 30.49 15.89
CA GLU A 24 30.43 29.67 14.87
C GLU A 24 30.52 28.17 15.18
N ALA A 25 31.69 27.67 15.61
CA ALA A 25 31.86 26.29 16.02
C ALA A 25 30.99 25.93 17.24
N GLU A 26 30.93 26.80 18.25
CA GLU A 26 30.07 26.60 19.44
C GLU A 26 28.58 26.56 19.05
N LYS A 27 28.15 27.42 18.10
CA LYS A 27 26.79 27.39 17.55
C LYS A 27 26.50 26.08 16.82
N LEU A 28 27.38 25.65 15.92
CA LEU A 28 27.22 24.39 15.16
C LEU A 28 27.15 23.17 16.08
N VAL A 29 27.98 23.12 17.13
CA VAL A 29 27.94 22.05 18.14
C VAL A 29 26.58 22.03 18.85
N THR A 30 26.05 23.20 19.19
CA THR A 30 24.75 23.32 19.86
C THR A 30 23.61 22.87 18.95
N GLU A 31 23.60 23.31 17.69
CA GLU A 31 22.61 22.90 16.67
C GLU A 31 22.67 21.39 16.42
N LYS A 32 23.88 20.83 16.32
CA LYS A 32 24.07 19.39 16.15
C LYS A 32 23.49 18.60 17.33
N LYS A 33 23.75 19.04 18.56
CA LYS A 33 23.23 18.39 19.78
C LYS A 33 21.69 18.43 19.84
N LEU A 34 21.08 19.54 19.41
CA LEU A 34 19.63 19.66 19.31
C LEU A 34 19.06 18.70 18.26
N ALA A 35 19.70 18.60 17.09
CA ALA A 35 19.30 17.66 16.04
C ALA A 35 19.43 16.20 16.49
N GLU A 36 20.51 15.83 17.17
CA GLU A 36 20.70 14.49 17.75
C GLU A 36 19.61 14.15 18.77
N THR A 37 19.24 15.11 19.63
CA THR A 37 18.16 14.93 20.62
C THR A 37 16.82 14.73 19.94
N ALA A 38 16.50 15.56 18.92
CA ALA A 38 15.27 15.44 18.15
C ALA A 38 15.17 14.11 17.40
N GLU A 39 16.28 13.60 16.88
CA GLU A 39 16.33 12.29 16.22
C GLU A 39 16.08 11.15 17.21
N ILE A 40 16.67 11.20 18.41
CA ILE A 40 16.43 10.19 19.46
C ILE A 40 14.95 10.18 19.87
N GLU A 41 14.35 11.35 20.06
CA GLU A 41 12.93 11.48 20.40
C GLU A 41 12.02 10.94 19.29
N TYR A 42 12.34 11.27 18.03
CA TYR A 42 11.65 10.73 16.87
C TYR A 42 11.71 9.20 16.83
N GLN A 43 12.90 8.61 16.96
CA GLN A 43 13.08 7.15 16.92
C GLN A 43 12.34 6.46 18.05
N LYS A 44 12.40 7.02 19.27
CA LYS A 44 11.67 6.48 20.42
C LYS A 44 10.16 6.49 20.18
N LEU A 45 9.61 7.63 19.76
CA LEU A 45 8.17 7.75 19.51
C LEU A 45 7.73 6.87 18.33
N LEU A 46 8.54 6.77 17.27
CA LEU A 46 8.27 5.85 16.16
C LEU A 46 8.18 4.41 16.63
N SER A 47 9.13 3.95 17.43
CA SER A 47 9.11 2.58 17.97
C SER A 47 7.86 2.32 18.81
N GLU A 48 7.47 3.26 19.67
CA GLU A 48 6.26 3.15 20.50
C GLU A 48 4.98 3.08 19.65
N LEU A 49 4.89 3.91 18.61
CA LEU A 49 3.74 3.91 17.70
C LEU A 49 3.65 2.63 16.86
N LEU A 50 4.78 2.11 16.38
CA LEU A 50 4.82 0.85 15.64
C LEU A 50 4.37 -0.34 16.50
N ASP A 51 4.82 -0.40 17.76
CA ASP A 51 4.37 -1.41 18.73
C ASP A 51 2.86 -1.29 19.03
N GLY A 52 2.36 -0.06 19.18
CA GLY A 52 0.93 0.21 19.32
C GLY A 52 0.11 -0.26 18.12
N VAL A 53 0.56 0.01 16.90
CA VAL A 53 -0.07 -0.46 15.66
C VAL A 53 -0.09 -1.99 15.60
N ALA A 54 1.01 -2.65 15.97
CA ALA A 54 1.09 -4.12 15.96
C ALA A 54 0.11 -4.76 16.96
N LYS A 55 -0.14 -4.11 18.10
CA LYS A 55 -1.05 -4.60 19.16
C LYS A 55 -2.51 -4.23 18.97
N ALA A 56 -2.81 -3.27 18.09
CA ALA A 56 -4.17 -2.84 17.79
C ALA A 56 -4.98 -3.96 17.12
N ASN A 57 -6.25 -4.09 17.53
CA ASN A 57 -7.15 -5.16 17.08
C ASN A 57 -8.32 -4.64 16.25
N THR A 58 -8.50 -3.31 16.19
CA THR A 58 -9.56 -2.69 15.40
C THR A 58 -8.98 -1.69 14.40
N PRO A 59 -9.63 -1.51 13.23
CA PRO A 59 -9.24 -0.45 12.29
C PRO A 59 -9.23 0.95 12.91
N ALA A 60 -10.12 1.21 13.88
CA ALA A 60 -10.17 2.49 14.59
C ALA A 60 -8.91 2.71 15.47
N GLU A 61 -8.49 1.68 16.21
CA GLU A 61 -7.27 1.73 17.02
C GLU A 61 -6.03 1.94 16.16
N VAL A 62 -5.90 1.21 15.05
CA VAL A 62 -4.77 1.37 14.12
C VAL A 62 -4.69 2.80 13.58
N ASN A 63 -5.81 3.36 13.10
CA ASN A 63 -5.86 4.70 12.53
C ASN A 63 -5.61 5.80 13.57
N ALA A 64 -5.92 5.56 14.84
CA ALA A 64 -5.74 6.52 15.91
C ALA A 64 -4.25 6.93 16.10
N HIS A 65 -3.30 6.06 15.74
CA HIS A 65 -1.86 6.34 15.85
C HIS A 65 -1.39 7.49 14.94
N THR A 66 -2.10 7.78 13.84
CA THR A 66 -1.75 8.88 12.93
C THR A 66 -1.80 10.26 13.59
N ARG A 67 -2.55 10.43 14.69
CA ARG A 67 -2.69 11.73 15.38
C ARG A 67 -1.38 12.23 15.98
N TYR A 68 -0.47 11.33 16.31
CA TYR A 68 0.80 11.65 16.97
C TYR A 68 1.88 12.14 16.00
N THR A 69 1.66 12.01 14.69
CA THR A 69 2.65 12.34 13.68
C THR A 69 2.37 13.65 12.94
N LYS A 70 1.52 14.51 13.51
CA LYS A 70 1.26 15.86 13.00
C LYS A 70 2.53 16.70 12.77
N PRO A 71 3.53 16.72 13.68
CA PRO A 71 4.73 17.54 13.48
C PRO A 71 5.78 16.85 12.59
N TRP A 72 5.54 15.62 12.14
CA TRP A 72 6.52 14.85 11.38
C TRP A 72 6.47 15.19 9.90
N THR A 73 7.65 15.15 9.26
CA THR A 73 7.78 15.22 7.81
C THR A 73 7.17 13.98 7.14
N GLU A 74 6.88 14.05 5.84
CA GLU A 74 6.36 12.90 5.09
C GLU A 74 7.30 11.68 5.17
N GLN A 75 8.61 11.92 5.10
CA GLN A 75 9.62 10.87 5.20
C GLN A 75 9.60 10.21 6.59
N GLN A 76 9.46 10.99 7.66
CA GLN A 76 9.34 10.48 9.02
C GLN A 76 8.03 9.72 9.26
N ARG A 77 6.95 10.09 8.57
CA ARG A 77 5.64 9.42 8.68
C ARG A 77 5.57 8.10 7.95
N LYS A 78 6.33 7.95 6.87
CA LYS A 78 6.26 6.81 5.96
C LYS A 78 6.31 5.44 6.66
N PRO A 79 7.25 5.15 7.58
CA PRO A 79 7.32 3.84 8.24
C PRO A 79 6.05 3.50 9.04
N LEU A 80 5.47 4.49 9.73
CA LEU A 80 4.23 4.28 10.48
C LEU A 80 3.03 4.06 9.57
N LEU A 81 2.91 4.84 8.49
CA LEU A 81 1.82 4.69 7.52
C LEU A 81 1.86 3.33 6.83
N ASP A 82 3.04 2.87 6.44
CA ASP A 82 3.23 1.54 5.84
C ASP A 82 2.81 0.43 6.82
N ALA A 83 3.17 0.56 8.11
CA ALA A 83 2.73 -0.37 9.16
C ALA A 83 1.21 -0.34 9.41
N ILE A 84 0.61 0.85 9.40
CA ILE A 84 -0.84 1.04 9.53
C ILE A 84 -1.58 0.36 8.37
N HIS A 85 -1.17 0.62 7.12
CA HIS A 85 -1.78 0.00 5.95
C HIS A 85 -1.71 -1.51 6.01
N LYS A 86 -0.53 -2.05 6.36
CA LYS A 86 -0.35 -3.49 6.54
C LYS A 86 -1.29 -4.05 7.59
N ARG A 87 -1.36 -3.42 8.77
CA ARG A 87 -2.23 -3.90 9.86
C ARG A 87 -3.71 -3.81 9.51
N LEU A 88 -4.14 -2.76 8.82
CA LEU A 88 -5.50 -2.64 8.32
C LEU A 88 -5.85 -3.76 7.33
N GLN A 89 -4.90 -4.15 6.47
CA GLN A 89 -5.08 -5.28 5.57
C GLN A 89 -5.19 -6.63 6.31
N GLU A 90 -4.45 -6.81 7.41
CA GLU A 90 -4.55 -8.00 8.27
C GLU A 90 -5.87 -8.05 9.06
N LEU A 91 -6.35 -6.89 9.53
CA LEU A 91 -7.61 -6.76 10.27
C LEU A 91 -8.84 -6.75 9.36
N ALA A 92 -8.65 -6.46 8.07
CA ALA A 92 -9.72 -6.62 7.10
C ALA A 92 -10.19 -8.09 7.19
N PRO A 93 -11.50 -8.34 7.35
CA PRO A 93 -12.00 -9.71 7.31
C PRO A 93 -11.45 -10.32 6.04
N ALA A 94 -10.68 -11.42 6.18
CA ALA A 94 -9.97 -12.09 5.09
C ALA A 94 -10.88 -12.00 3.90
N VAL A 95 -10.55 -11.09 2.95
CA VAL A 95 -11.46 -10.66 1.90
C VAL A 95 -12.09 -11.93 1.45
N ALA A 96 -13.36 -12.15 1.84
CA ALA A 96 -14.03 -13.40 1.56
C ALA A 96 -13.78 -13.52 0.09
N GLU A 97 -12.92 -14.47 -0.33
CA GLU A 97 -12.33 -14.46 -1.66
C GLU A 97 -13.47 -14.02 -2.52
N ILE A 98 -13.40 -12.80 -3.09
CA ILE A 98 -14.53 -12.35 -3.88
C ILE A 98 -14.32 -13.18 -5.14
N LYS A 99 -14.68 -14.47 -5.04
CA LYS A 99 -15.16 -15.33 -6.08
C LYS A 99 -16.40 -14.59 -6.51
N MET A 100 -16.17 -13.47 -7.21
CA MET A 100 -17.12 -12.92 -8.11
C MET A 100 -17.60 -14.15 -8.86
N PRO A 101 -18.89 -14.48 -8.76
CA PRO A 101 -19.37 -15.65 -9.45
C PRO A 101 -18.90 -15.52 -10.90
N PRO A 102 -18.42 -16.62 -11.52
CA PRO A 102 -17.91 -16.58 -12.88
C PRO A 102 -18.89 -15.85 -13.78
N SER A 103 -18.42 -15.20 -14.85
CA SER A 103 -19.32 -14.42 -15.70
C SER A 103 -20.54 -15.26 -16.14
N LEU A 104 -21.70 -14.63 -16.32
CA LEU A 104 -22.93 -15.35 -16.68
C LEU A 104 -22.75 -16.25 -17.92
N MET A 105 -21.91 -15.82 -18.88
CA MET A 105 -21.48 -16.65 -20.01
C MET A 105 -20.79 -17.95 -19.58
N VAL A 106 -19.83 -17.87 -18.66
CA VAL A 106 -19.10 -19.03 -18.13
C VAL A 106 -20.04 -19.93 -17.32
N GLN A 107 -21.00 -19.37 -16.59
CA GLN A 107 -22.02 -20.16 -15.90
C GLN A 107 -22.90 -20.93 -16.90
N ILE A 108 -23.35 -20.27 -17.98
CA ILE A 108 -24.12 -20.93 -19.05
C ILE A 108 -23.32 -22.07 -19.68
N GLN A 109 -22.05 -21.84 -20.01
CA GLN A 109 -21.20 -22.87 -20.64
C GLN A 109 -20.94 -24.08 -19.73
N ASN A 110 -20.95 -23.89 -18.42
CA ASN A 110 -20.70 -24.94 -17.44
C ASN A 110 -21.96 -25.46 -16.75
N ALA A 111 -23.16 -25.06 -17.20
CA ALA A 111 -24.42 -25.53 -16.63
C ALA A 111 -24.47 -27.07 -16.69
N LYS A 112 -24.75 -27.70 -15.56
CA LYS A 112 -24.65 -29.16 -15.40
C LYS A 112 -25.82 -29.91 -16.04
N ASP A 113 -27.00 -29.28 -16.08
CA ASP A 113 -28.24 -29.87 -16.54
C ASP A 113 -29.20 -28.79 -17.08
N LEU A 114 -30.29 -29.22 -17.70
CA LEU A 114 -31.30 -28.32 -18.28
C LEU A 114 -31.98 -27.44 -17.22
N THR A 115 -32.08 -27.92 -15.97
CA THR A 115 -32.73 -27.17 -14.89
C THR A 115 -31.88 -25.97 -14.47
N GLU A 116 -30.56 -26.15 -14.36
CA GLU A 116 -29.62 -25.07 -14.10
C GLU A 116 -29.57 -24.10 -15.28
N LEU A 117 -29.58 -24.62 -16.51
CA LEU A 117 -29.58 -23.79 -17.71
C LEU A 117 -30.84 -22.91 -17.82
N ASP A 118 -32.01 -23.42 -17.45
CA ASP A 118 -33.27 -22.67 -17.43
C ASP A 118 -33.22 -21.51 -16.41
N CYS A 119 -32.63 -21.73 -15.24
CA CYS A 119 -32.42 -20.66 -14.25
C CYS A 119 -31.54 -19.54 -14.82
N LEU A 120 -30.46 -19.90 -15.51
CA LEU A 120 -29.54 -18.95 -16.13
C LEU A 120 -30.18 -18.19 -17.29
N GLU A 121 -31.11 -18.80 -18.04
CA GLU A 121 -31.89 -18.14 -19.10
C GLU A 121 -32.78 -17.02 -18.55
N ILE A 122 -33.38 -17.22 -17.39
CA ILE A 122 -34.13 -16.17 -16.66
C ILE A 122 -33.18 -15.03 -16.29
N GLU A 123 -31.98 -15.34 -15.78
CA GLU A 123 -30.99 -14.32 -15.46
C GLU A 123 -30.54 -13.52 -16.69
N VAL A 124 -30.35 -14.16 -17.85
CA VAL A 124 -30.05 -13.49 -19.12
C VAL A 124 -31.12 -12.44 -19.43
N SER A 125 -32.40 -12.76 -19.22
CA SER A 125 -33.52 -11.86 -19.48
C SER A 125 -33.51 -10.60 -18.61
N THR A 126 -32.83 -10.62 -17.46
CA THR A 126 -32.64 -9.44 -16.60
C THR A 126 -31.46 -8.55 -17.02
N ARG A 127 -30.61 -9.04 -17.93
CA ARG A 127 -29.44 -8.29 -18.43
C ARG A 127 -29.85 -7.24 -19.46
N ARG A 128 -28.95 -6.32 -19.79
CA ARG A 128 -29.20 -5.27 -20.77
C ARG A 128 -29.50 -5.85 -22.16
N ALA A 129 -30.42 -5.22 -22.90
CA ALA A 129 -30.92 -5.73 -24.19
C ALA A 129 -29.82 -5.87 -25.27
N ASP A 130 -28.73 -5.09 -25.18
CA ASP A 130 -27.58 -5.18 -26.08
C ASP A 130 -26.79 -6.49 -25.93
N ILE A 131 -26.74 -7.06 -24.72
CA ILE A 131 -25.97 -8.27 -24.42
C ILE A 131 -26.81 -9.56 -24.39
N GLN A 132 -28.14 -9.46 -24.31
CA GLN A 132 -29.04 -10.61 -24.31
C GLN A 132 -28.88 -11.53 -25.53
N PRO A 133 -28.82 -11.04 -26.79
CA PRO A 133 -28.69 -11.92 -27.95
C PRO A 133 -27.43 -12.78 -27.92
N LYS A 134 -26.32 -12.22 -27.42
CA LYS A 134 -25.05 -12.94 -27.29
C LYS A 134 -25.15 -14.04 -26.23
N LEU A 135 -25.71 -13.73 -25.06
CA LEU A 135 -25.88 -14.70 -23.98
C LEU A 135 -26.87 -15.82 -24.35
N MET A 136 -27.97 -15.47 -25.03
CA MET A 136 -28.93 -16.45 -25.57
C MET A 136 -28.30 -17.38 -26.61
N GLY A 137 -27.28 -16.92 -27.34
CA GLY A 137 -26.47 -17.78 -28.21
C GLY A 137 -25.79 -18.91 -27.43
N TYR A 138 -25.16 -18.59 -26.29
CA TYR A 138 -24.55 -19.60 -25.42
C TYR A 138 -25.57 -20.53 -24.78
N VAL A 139 -26.76 -20.02 -24.41
CA VAL A 139 -27.84 -20.86 -23.85
C VAL A 139 -28.28 -21.91 -24.86
N LYS A 140 -28.53 -21.52 -26.10
CA LYS A 140 -28.94 -22.44 -27.18
C LYS A 140 -27.87 -23.51 -27.44
N GLN A 141 -26.60 -23.09 -27.48
CA GLN A 141 -25.50 -24.02 -27.68
C GLN A 141 -25.41 -25.04 -26.53
N ARG A 142 -25.44 -24.58 -25.27
CA ARG A 142 -25.37 -25.49 -24.12
C ARG A 142 -26.57 -26.44 -24.05
N ARG A 143 -27.77 -25.96 -24.38
CA ARG A 143 -28.98 -26.77 -24.40
C ARG A 143 -28.85 -27.95 -25.36
N PHE A 144 -28.31 -27.71 -26.55
CA PHE A 144 -28.03 -28.76 -27.53
C PHE A 144 -26.99 -29.76 -27.04
N GLU A 145 -25.90 -29.30 -26.42
CA GLU A 145 -24.88 -30.18 -25.83
C GLU A 145 -25.46 -31.09 -24.73
N LEU A 146 -26.27 -30.53 -23.83
CA LEU A 146 -26.91 -31.29 -22.74
C LEU A 146 -27.94 -32.30 -23.23
N GLN A 147 -28.69 -31.96 -24.28
CA GLN A 147 -29.66 -32.89 -24.89
C GLN A 147 -28.95 -34.09 -25.53
N ASN A 148 -27.89 -33.85 -26.31
CA ASN A 148 -27.14 -34.95 -26.91
C ASN A 148 -26.43 -35.81 -25.86
N GLN A 149 -25.96 -35.23 -24.76
CA GLN A 149 -25.35 -35.98 -23.65
C GLN A 149 -26.37 -36.85 -22.91
N ALA A 150 -27.62 -36.40 -22.78
CA ALA A 150 -28.69 -37.22 -22.21
C ALA A 150 -29.02 -38.40 -23.14
N ASP A 151 -29.10 -38.16 -24.45
CA ASP A 151 -29.41 -39.18 -25.45
C ASP A 151 -28.31 -40.26 -25.56
N GLU A 152 -27.04 -39.94 -25.27
CA GLU A 152 -25.92 -40.90 -25.24
C GLU A 152 -25.88 -41.75 -23.96
N VAL A 153 -26.43 -41.27 -22.84
CA VAL A 153 -26.45 -42.01 -21.56
C VAL A 153 -27.61 -43.02 -21.50
N ASP A 154 -28.65 -42.81 -22.31
CA ASP A 154 -29.84 -43.66 -22.39
C ASP A 154 -29.75 -44.80 -23.46
N GLN A 155 -28.58 -44.99 -24.10
CA GLN A 155 -28.28 -46.10 -25.05
C GLN A 155 -27.34 -47.16 -24.45
#